data_AF-A0A0G1Y0W6-F1
#
_entry.id   AF-A0A0G1Y0W6-F1
#
_cell.length_a   1.000
_cell.length_b   1.000
_cell.length_c   1.000
_cell.angle_alpha   90.00
_cell.angle_beta   90.00
_cell.angle_gamma   90.00
#
_symmetry.space_group_name_H-M   'P 1'
#
loop_
_entity.id
_entity.type
_entity.pdbx_description
1 polymer ?
#
loop_
_entity_poly.entity_id
_entity_poly.type
_entity_poly.pdbx_seq_one_letter_code
_entity_poly.pdbx_strand_id
1 'polypeptide(L)'
;MGIFKREKPAEVSSKELVRRVLELEAKLEQTNEELNGLKKHMQGALSRVGITRFNPFREIGGDQSFSIALLDDRRNGVVITSYYGREHRIYAKAIQNGVSEHELTEEEKEAVNQAIGKAK
;
A
#
# COMPACT_ATOMS: atom_id res chain seq x y z
N MET A 1 42.80 -11.60 -44.32
CA MET A 1 42.18 -10.30 -44.62
C MET A 1 41.25 -10.50 -45.83
N GLY A 2 39.93 -10.43 -45.78
CA GLY A 2 38.93 -10.35 -44.72
C GLY A 2 37.59 -10.71 -45.38
N ILE A 3 36.61 -11.21 -44.61
CA ILE A 3 35.23 -11.37 -45.09
C ILE A 3 34.29 -11.05 -43.94
N PHE A 4 34.12 -9.76 -43.64
CA PHE A 4 32.98 -9.28 -42.85
C PHE A 4 31.88 -8.90 -43.84
N LYS A 5 30.96 -9.85 -44.08
CA LYS A 5 29.72 -9.61 -44.83
C LYS A 5 28.77 -8.89 -43.88
N ARG A 6 28.69 -7.56 -43.96
CA ARG A 6 27.64 -6.79 -43.27
C ARG A 6 26.33 -7.04 -44.00
N GLU A 7 25.44 -7.84 -43.42
CA GLU A 7 24.04 -7.89 -43.86
C GLU A 7 23.44 -6.49 -43.67
N LYS A 8 22.92 -5.91 -44.76
CA LYS A 8 22.14 -4.68 -44.68
C LYS A 8 20.89 -4.98 -43.84
N PRO A 9 20.56 -4.17 -42.82
CA PRO A 9 19.32 -4.36 -42.09
C PRO A 9 18.17 -4.30 -43.10
N ALA A 10 17.26 -5.27 -43.04
CA ALA A 10 16.14 -5.37 -43.97
C ALA A 10 15.41 -4.03 -44.07
N GLU A 11 15.27 -3.49 -45.29
CA GLU A 11 14.51 -2.27 -45.55
C GLU A 11 13.05 -2.52 -45.15
N VAL A 12 12.65 -2.02 -43.98
CA VAL A 12 11.27 -2.12 -43.52
C VAL A 12 10.42 -1.17 -44.36
N SER A 13 9.44 -1.72 -45.07
CA SER A 13 8.51 -0.94 -45.89
C SER A 13 7.77 0.09 -45.03
N SER A 14 7.57 1.31 -45.55
CA SER A 14 6.80 2.36 -44.86
C SER A 14 5.41 1.88 -44.44
N LYS A 15 4.80 0.96 -45.21
CA LYS A 15 3.50 0.35 -44.87
C LYS A 15 3.58 -0.54 -43.63
N GLU A 16 4.69 -1.23 -43.44
CA GLU A 16 4.91 -2.07 -42.26
C GLU A 16 5.26 -1.24 -41.02
N LEU A 17 6.00 -0.14 -41.19
CA LEU A 17 6.21 0.84 -40.12
C LEU A 17 4.87 1.43 -39.64
N VAL A 18 4.01 1.87 -40.56
CA VAL A 18 2.67 2.39 -40.20
C VAL A 18 1.86 1.35 -39.45
N ARG A 19 1.86 0.08 -39.91
CA ARG A 19 1.16 -1.00 -39.21
C ARG A 19 1.69 -1.21 -37.79
N ARG A 20 3.01 -1.22 -37.59
CA ARG A 20 3.62 -1.39 -36.26
C ARG A 20 3.29 -0.22 -35.34
N VAL A 21 3.25 1.01 -35.86
CA VAL A 21 2.84 2.19 -35.09
C VAL A 21 1.40 2.05 -34.61
N LEU A 22 0.47 1.68 -35.49
CA LEU A 22 -0.94 1.46 -35.12
C LEU A 22 -1.11 0.34 -34.08
N GLU A 23 -0.36 -0.77 -34.23
CA GLU A 23 -0.36 -1.86 -33.25
C GLU A 23 0.20 -1.42 -31.88
N LEU A 24 1.21 -0.54 -31.87
CA LEU A 24 1.77 0.01 -30.63
C LEU A 24 0.82 1.02 -29.97
N GLU A 25 0.14 1.86 -30.75
CA GLU A 25 -0.87 2.79 -30.25
C GLU A 25 -2.01 2.04 -29.55
N ALA A 26 -2.54 0.97 -30.19
CA ALA A 26 -3.57 0.14 -29.59
C ALA A 26 -3.12 -0.55 -28.29
N LYS A 27 -1.89 -1.10 -28.26
CA LYS A 27 -1.33 -1.71 -27.04
C LYS A 27 -1.10 -0.68 -25.93
N LEU A 28 -0.68 0.53 -26.28
CA LEU A 28 -0.48 1.61 -25.33
C LEU A 28 -1.81 2.03 -24.69
N GLU A 29 -2.87 2.13 -25.48
CA GLU A 29 -4.22 2.43 -25.00
C GLU A 29 -4.70 1.34 -24.02
N GLN A 30 -4.60 0.06 -24.40
CA GLN A 30 -4.94 -1.06 -23.52
C GLN A 30 -4.14 -1.04 -22.21
N THR A 31 -2.83 -0.82 -22.28
CA THR A 31 -1.96 -0.76 -21.09
C THR A 31 -2.37 0.38 -20.16
N ASN A 32 -2.75 1.54 -20.71
CA ASN A 32 -3.22 2.67 -19.93
C ASN A 32 -4.56 2.37 -19.23
N GLU A 33 -5.47 1.66 -19.88
CA GLU A 33 -6.73 1.23 -19.26
C GLU A 33 -6.48 0.28 -18.08
N GLU A 34 -5.63 -0.73 -18.27
CA GLU A 34 -5.25 -1.67 -17.22
C GLU A 34 -4.57 -0.96 -16.04
N LEU A 35 -3.64 -0.04 -16.31
CA LEU A 35 -2.99 0.78 -15.28
C LEU A 35 -3.97 1.66 -14.53
N ASN A 36 -4.94 2.26 -15.22
CA ASN A 36 -5.98 3.07 -14.58
C ASN A 36 -6.90 2.20 -13.71
N GLY A 37 -7.21 0.98 -14.16
CA GLY A 37 -7.92 -0.02 -13.36
C GLY A 37 -7.16 -0.36 -12.08
N LEU A 38 -5.86 -0.65 -12.18
CA LEU A 38 -5.02 -0.97 -11.04
C LEU A 38 -4.93 0.19 -10.05
N LYS A 39 -4.69 1.42 -10.54
CA LYS A 39 -4.63 2.62 -9.70
C LYS A 39 -5.91 2.82 -8.89
N LYS A 40 -7.09 2.60 -9.49
CA LYS A 40 -8.38 2.70 -8.79
C LYS A 40 -8.51 1.65 -7.68
N HIS A 41 -8.10 0.40 -7.94
CA HIS A 41 -8.13 -0.64 -6.91
C HIS A 41 -7.16 -0.34 -5.75
N MET A 42 -5.97 0.19 -6.05
CA MET A 42 -4.97 0.54 -5.03
C MET A 42 -5.42 1.68 -4.10
N GLN A 43 -6.32 2.57 -4.53
CA GLN A 43 -6.80 3.68 -3.68
C GLN A 43 -7.48 3.24 -2.37
N GLY A 44 -8.03 2.02 -2.33
CA GLY A 44 -8.64 1.45 -1.12
C GLY A 44 -7.77 0.40 -0.43
N ALA A 45 -6.56 0.14 -0.91
CA ALA A 45 -5.67 -0.84 -0.31
C ALA A 45 -5.08 -0.29 0.99
N LEU A 46 -5.00 -1.15 2.01
CA LEU A 46 -4.33 -0.82 3.28
C LEU A 46 -2.82 -0.81 3.06
N SER A 47 -2.26 0.35 2.73
CA SER A 47 -0.84 0.57 2.41
C SER A 47 -0.04 1.17 3.57
N ARG A 48 -0.72 1.60 4.64
CA ARG A 48 -0.13 2.29 5.78
C ARG A 48 -0.34 1.48 7.05
N VAL A 49 0.77 1.15 7.72
CA VAL A 49 0.78 0.32 8.91
C VAL A 49 1.58 0.99 10.01
N GLY A 50 1.03 1.00 11.23
CA GLY A 50 1.72 1.44 12.44
C GLY A 50 1.42 0.47 13.57
N ILE A 51 2.43 0.17 14.40
CA ILE A 51 2.33 -0.83 15.46
C ILE A 51 2.97 -0.29 16.73
N THR A 52 2.17 -0.22 17.78
CA THR A 52 2.65 0.14 19.12
C THR A 52 2.47 -1.08 20.03
N ARG A 53 3.56 -1.54 20.64
CA ARG A 53 3.53 -2.58 21.68
C ARG A 53 3.59 -1.93 23.05
N PHE A 54 2.85 -2.47 24.00
CA PHE A 54 2.78 -1.92 25.34
C PHE A 54 2.47 -2.99 26.39
N ASN A 55 2.65 -2.61 27.66
CA ASN A 55 2.27 -3.42 28.79
C ASN A 55 1.24 -2.68 29.68
N PRO A 56 -0.06 -3.04 29.60
CA PRO A 56 -1.11 -2.41 30.40
C PRO A 56 -1.07 -2.85 31.87
N PHE A 57 -0.41 -3.98 32.18
CA PHE A 57 -0.34 -4.54 33.53
C PHE A 57 1.13 -4.77 33.90
N ARG A 58 1.73 -3.83 34.63
CA ARG A 58 3.15 -3.86 35.04
C ARG A 58 3.57 -5.15 35.78
N GLU A 59 2.62 -5.92 36.30
CA GLU A 59 2.84 -7.17 37.04
C GLU A 59 3.00 -8.40 36.13
N ILE A 60 2.54 -8.34 34.88
CA ILE A 60 2.63 -9.43 33.89
C ILE A 60 3.79 -9.06 32.96
N GLY A 61 4.82 -9.89 32.90
CA GLY A 61 6.04 -9.57 32.15
C GLY A 61 5.81 -9.41 30.64
N GLY A 62 6.38 -8.34 30.06
CA GLY A 62 6.54 -8.13 28.61
C GLY A 62 5.48 -7.26 27.93
N ASP A 63 5.83 -6.68 26.78
CA ASP A 63 4.94 -5.88 25.93
C ASP A 63 4.13 -6.76 24.98
N GLN A 64 3.27 -7.61 25.55
CA GLN A 64 2.43 -8.54 24.79
C GLN A 64 1.13 -7.91 24.27
N SER A 65 0.73 -6.76 24.81
CA SER A 65 -0.40 -5.99 24.26
C SER A 65 0.08 -5.16 23.07
N PHE A 66 -0.84 -4.86 22.16
CA PHE A 66 -0.52 -4.08 20.97
C PHE A 66 -1.70 -3.27 20.47
N SER A 67 -1.39 -2.18 19.77
CA SER A 67 -2.30 -1.45 18.89
C SER A 67 -1.72 -1.45 17.48
N ILE A 68 -2.50 -1.85 16.48
CA ILE A 68 -2.13 -1.86 15.07
C ILE A 68 -3.11 -0.97 14.32
N ALA A 69 -2.60 0.06 13.65
CA ALA A 69 -3.36 0.86 12.70
C ALA A 69 -3.09 0.35 11.27
N LEU A 70 -4.16 0.01 10.55
CA LEU A 70 -4.13 -0.38 9.15
C LEU A 70 -4.96 0.63 8.36
N LEU A 71 -4.31 1.46 7.54
CA LEU A 71 -4.93 2.57 6.83
C LEU A 71 -4.64 2.53 5.32
N ASP A 72 -5.55 3.06 4.51
CA ASP A 72 -5.34 3.40 3.11
C ASP A 72 -4.55 4.72 2.95
N ASP A 73 -4.24 5.11 1.72
CA ASP A 73 -3.53 6.36 1.44
C ASP A 73 -4.33 7.64 1.76
N ARG A 74 -5.65 7.51 1.91
CA ARG A 74 -6.54 8.56 2.39
C ARG A 74 -6.68 8.56 3.91
N ARG A 75 -5.90 7.71 4.61
CA ARG A 75 -5.88 7.55 6.07
C ARG A 75 -7.20 7.02 6.63
N ASN A 76 -7.94 6.27 5.84
CA ASN A 76 -9.13 5.55 6.27
C ASN A 76 -8.78 4.09 6.58
N GLY A 77 -9.42 3.51 7.57
CA GLY A 77 -9.22 2.11 7.93
C GLY A 77 -9.61 1.83 9.35
N VAL A 78 -8.76 1.11 10.08
CA VAL A 78 -9.07 0.62 11.42
C VAL A 78 -7.83 0.64 12.30
N VAL A 79 -8.03 0.92 13.59
CA VAL A 79 -7.06 0.58 14.63
C VAL A 79 -7.60 -0.58 15.45
N ILE A 80 -6.78 -1.61 15.63
CA ILE A 80 -7.08 -2.83 16.38
C ILE A 80 -6.17 -2.88 17.58
N THR A 81 -6.75 -3.00 18.77
CA THR A 81 -6.02 -3.07 20.03
C THR A 81 -6.28 -4.39 20.72
N SER A 82 -5.21 -5.09 21.10
CA SER A 82 -5.26 -6.31 21.89
C SER A 82 -4.64 -6.05 23.26
N TYR A 83 -5.42 -6.28 24.31
CA TYR A 83 -4.95 -6.28 25.69
C TYR A 83 -4.65 -7.72 26.11
N TYR A 84 -3.40 -7.97 26.45
CA TYR A 84 -2.92 -9.21 27.04
C TYR A 84 -2.95 -9.12 28.56
N GLY A 85 -3.67 -10.04 29.20
CA GLY A 85 -3.81 -10.12 30.65
C GLY A 85 -4.36 -11.48 31.06
N ARG A 86 -5.08 -11.56 32.18
CA ARG A 86 -5.79 -12.79 32.58
C ARG A 86 -6.86 -13.21 31.56
N GLU A 87 -7.47 -12.24 30.91
CA GLU A 87 -8.36 -12.41 29.77
C GLU A 87 -7.80 -11.63 28.58
N HIS A 88 -7.93 -12.19 27.39
CA HIS A 88 -7.57 -11.51 26.14
C HIS A 88 -8.76 -10.74 25.62
N ARG A 89 -8.57 -9.44 25.37
CA ARG A 89 -9.62 -8.59 24.81
C ARG A 89 -9.10 -7.87 23.58
N ILE A 90 -9.89 -7.88 22.52
CA ILE A 90 -9.58 -7.23 21.26
C ILE A 90 -10.66 -6.19 20.98
N TYR A 91 -10.23 -4.98 20.67
CA TYR A 91 -11.07 -3.85 20.31
C TYR A 91 -10.70 -3.37 18.92
N ALA A 92 -11.68 -2.82 18.20
CA ALA A 92 -11.47 -2.20 16.90
C ALA A 92 -12.22 -0.87 16.85
N LYS A 93 -11.55 0.18 16.36
CA LYS A 93 -12.14 1.49 16.14
C LYS A 93 -11.89 1.91 14.70
N ALA A 94 -12.94 2.36 14.02
CA ALA A 94 -12.82 2.89 12.67
C ALA A 94 -12.03 4.19 12.66
N ILE A 95 -11.21 4.38 11.63
CA ILE A 95 -10.46 5.60 11.36
C ILE A 95 -10.95 6.17 10.03
N GLN A 96 -11.35 7.44 10.05
CA GLN A 96 -11.72 8.20 8.86
C GLN A 96 -10.82 9.44 8.78
N ASN A 97 -10.15 9.64 7.65
CA ASN A 97 -9.21 10.75 7.42
C ASN A 97 -8.15 10.93 8.54
N GLY A 98 -7.74 9.82 9.18
CA GLY A 98 -6.76 9.81 10.27
C GLY A 98 -7.30 10.16 11.66
N VAL A 99 -8.62 10.23 11.83
CA VAL A 99 -9.28 10.44 13.14
C VAL A 99 -10.34 9.37 13.40
N SER A 100 -10.66 9.13 14.67
CA SER A 100 -11.76 8.23 15.05
C SER A 100 -12.91 9.02 15.68
N GLU A 101 -14.13 8.55 15.50
CA GLU A 101 -15.30 9.07 16.23
C GLU A 101 -15.25 8.69 17.71
N HIS A 102 -14.59 7.57 18.04
CA HIS A 102 -14.37 7.14 19.41
C HIS A 102 -13.04 7.66 19.93
N GLU A 103 -12.98 7.98 21.22
CA GLU A 103 -11.72 8.39 21.85
C GLU A 103 -10.68 7.27 21.75
N LEU A 104 -9.51 7.61 21.21
CA LEU A 104 -8.37 6.71 21.09
C LEU A 104 -7.53 6.75 22.37
N THR A 105 -6.99 5.61 22.79
CA THR A 105 -5.95 5.58 23.83
C THR A 105 -4.64 6.17 23.30
N GLU A 106 -3.67 6.41 24.19
CA GLU A 106 -2.37 6.94 23.77
C GLU A 106 -1.63 5.97 22.83
N GLU A 107 -1.72 4.67 23.09
CA GLU A 107 -1.10 3.63 22.27
C GLU A 107 -1.78 3.51 20.89
N GLU A 108 -3.12 3.67 20.83
CA GLU A 108 -3.86 3.72 19.58
C GLU A 108 -3.52 4.96 18.75
N LYS A 109 -3.44 6.13 19.40
CA LYS A 109 -3.00 7.38 18.76
C LYS A 109 -1.60 7.24 18.20
N GLU A 110 -0.70 6.61 18.96
CA GLU A 110 0.67 6.38 18.51
C GLU A 110 0.71 5.48 17.28
N ALA A 111 0.00 4.35 17.29
CA ALA A 111 -0.08 3.46 16.13
C ALA A 111 -0.64 4.17 14.88
N VAL A 112 -1.70 4.96 15.04
CA VAL A 112 -2.28 5.77 13.95
C VAL A 112 -1.28 6.82 13.44
N ASN A 113 -0.58 7.51 14.33
CA ASN A 113 0.43 8.50 13.96
C ASN A 113 1.61 7.87 13.21
N GLN A 114 2.07 6.69 13.63
CA GLN A 114 3.09 5.92 12.91
C GLN A 114 2.61 5.56 11.50
N ALA A 115 1.38 5.03 11.35
CA ALA A 115 0.82 4.68 10.05
C ALA A 115 0.69 5.90 9.11
N ILE A 116 0.35 7.07 9.64
CA ILE A 116 0.22 8.31 8.84
C ILE A 116 1.59 8.92 8.48
N GLY A 117 2.69 8.43 9.07
CA GLY A 117 4.03 9.00 8.87
C GLY A 117 4.27 10.27 9.68
N LYS A 118 3.56 10.44 10.80
CA LYS A 118 3.81 11.50 11.81
C LYS A 118 4.73 11.03 12.94
N ALA A 119 5.34 9.85 12.81
CA ALA A 119 6.35 9.38 13.74
C ALA A 119 7.55 10.36 13.75
N LYS A 120 8.06 10.64 14.94
CA LYS A 120 9.22 11.50 15.20
C LYS A 120 10.43 11.17 14.32
#